data_AF-A0A285J4J7-F1
#
_entry.id   AF-A0A285J4J7-F1
#
_cell.length_a   1.000
_cell.length_b   1.000
_cell.length_c   1.000
_cell.angle_alpha   90.00
_cell.angle_beta   90.00
_cell.angle_gamma   90.00
#
_symmetry.space_group_name_H-M   'P 1'
#
loop_
_entity.id
_entity.type
_entity.pdbx_description
1 polymer ?
#
loop_
_entity_poly.entity_id
_entity_poly.type
_entity_poly.pdbx_seq_one_letter_code
_entity_poly.pdbx_strand_id
1 'polypeptide(L)'
;MHLTHVAVAAVVTLSVAGVSYTALNPEVLKRNTQAVADRATCRTVDAAIVAYAGVNGASPASIAEVADYVKGDISAYRIVKGQAAGPGC
;
A
#
# COMPACT_ATOMS: atom_id res chain seq x y z
N MET A 1 24.45 -15.08 -43.14
CA MET A 1 23.95 -15.56 -41.83
C MET A 1 23.78 -14.40 -40.84
N HIS A 2 22.98 -13.37 -41.16
CA HIS A 2 22.75 -12.23 -40.24
C HIS A 2 21.27 -11.82 -40.11
N LEU A 3 20.45 -12.05 -41.15
CA LEU A 3 19.03 -11.68 -41.16
C LEU A 3 18.14 -12.60 -40.29
N THR A 4 18.48 -13.88 -40.17
CA THR A 4 17.69 -14.86 -39.42
C THR A 4 17.79 -14.68 -37.91
N HIS A 5 18.95 -14.27 -37.39
CA HIS A 5 19.14 -14.03 -35.96
C HIS A 5 18.35 -12.81 -35.45
N VAL A 6 18.27 -11.74 -36.25
CA VAL A 6 17.52 -10.53 -35.88
C VAL A 6 16.01 -10.81 -35.82
N ALA A 7 15.49 -11.56 -36.79
CA ALA A 7 14.08 -11.94 -36.82
C ALA A 7 13.67 -12.82 -35.62
N VAL A 8 14.50 -13.79 -35.24
CA VAL A 8 14.23 -14.67 -34.09
C VAL A 8 14.26 -13.88 -32.78
N ALA A 9 15.21 -12.98 -32.58
CA ALA A 9 15.28 -12.15 -31.38
C ALA A 9 14.07 -11.22 -31.22
N ALA A 10 13.62 -10.61 -32.33
CA ALA A 10 12.45 -9.74 -32.33
C ALA A 10 11.15 -10.51 -32.00
N VAL A 11 10.97 -11.70 -32.57
CA VAL A 11 9.79 -12.55 -32.31
C VAL A 11 9.75 -13.03 -30.86
N VAL A 12 10.89 -13.43 -30.27
CA VAL A 12 10.96 -13.85 -28.87
C VAL A 12 10.65 -12.69 -27.93
N THR A 13 11.14 -11.48 -28.23
CA THR A 13 10.89 -10.31 -27.37
C THR A 13 9.42 -9.87 -27.42
N LEU A 14 8.80 -9.89 -28.61
CA LEU A 14 7.38 -9.57 -28.79
C LEU A 14 6.46 -10.60 -28.13
N SER A 15 6.82 -11.89 -28.18
CA SER A 15 6.02 -12.94 -27.55
C SER A 15 6.11 -12.89 -26.02
N VAL A 16 7.28 -12.59 -25.44
CA VAL A 16 7.41 -12.40 -23.99
C VAL A 16 6.63 -11.16 -23.53
N ALA A 17 6.74 -10.03 -24.23
CA ALA A 17 6.00 -8.80 -23.88
C ALA A 17 4.48 -8.97 -24.00
N GLY A 18 4.00 -9.67 -25.03
CA GLY A 18 2.57 -9.96 -25.22
C GLY A 18 1.99 -10.86 -24.13
N VAL A 19 2.71 -11.93 -23.76
CA VAL A 19 2.27 -12.83 -22.68
C VAL A 19 2.27 -12.10 -21.33
N SER A 20 3.29 -11.26 -21.06
CA SER A 20 3.34 -10.45 -19.84
C SER A 20 2.18 -9.45 -19.73
N TYR A 21 1.72 -8.86 -20.84
CA TYR A 21 0.57 -7.95 -20.83
C TYR A 21 -0.77 -8.68 -20.55
N THR A 22 -0.94 -9.90 -21.08
CA THR A 22 -2.15 -10.72 -20.81
C THR A 22 -2.16 -11.34 -19.41
N ALA A 23 -0.99 -11.57 -18.81
CA ALA A 23 -0.85 -12.07 -17.44
C ALA A 23 -0.97 -10.96 -16.38
N LEU A 24 -0.73 -9.69 -16.77
CA LEU A 24 -0.91 -8.55 -15.90
C LEU A 24 -2.40 -8.25 -15.78
N ASN A 25 -3.00 -8.68 -14.67
CA ASN A 25 -4.39 -8.37 -14.36
C ASN A 25 -4.45 -7.07 -13.54
N PRO A 26 -4.70 -5.89 -14.16
CA PRO A 26 -4.54 -4.59 -13.51
C PRO A 26 -5.47 -4.43 -12.30
N GLU A 27 -6.64 -5.08 -12.32
CA GLU A 27 -7.59 -5.06 -11.21
C GLU A 27 -7.08 -5.83 -9.98
N VAL A 28 -6.39 -6.96 -10.21
CA VAL A 28 -5.74 -7.72 -9.12
C VAL A 28 -4.56 -6.92 -8.57
N LEU A 29 -3.75 -6.32 -9.44
CA LEU A 29 -2.62 -5.49 -9.01
C LEU A 29 -3.12 -4.30 -8.18
N LYS A 30 -4.14 -3.58 -8.65
CA LYS A 30 -4.74 -2.44 -7.94
C LYS A 30 -5.24 -2.85 -6.56
N ARG A 31 -6.02 -3.94 -6.45
CA ARG A 31 -6.51 -4.45 -5.16
C ARG A 31 -5.37 -4.82 -4.22
N ASN A 32 -4.35 -5.52 -4.71
CA ASN A 32 -3.20 -5.89 -3.88
C ASN A 32 -2.41 -4.66 -3.41
N THR A 33 -2.20 -3.69 -4.29
CA THR A 33 -1.53 -2.43 -3.93
C THR A 33 -2.33 -1.62 -2.93
N GLN A 34 -3.66 -1.56 -3.06
CA GLN A 34 -4.54 -0.93 -2.07
C GLN A 34 -4.46 -1.65 -0.73
N ALA A 35 -4.58 -2.98 -0.70
CA ALA A 35 -4.50 -3.75 0.54
C ALA A 35 -3.16 -3.56 1.27
N VAL A 36 -2.04 -3.45 0.54
CA VAL A 36 -0.72 -3.15 1.11
C VAL A 36 -0.67 -1.71 1.64
N ALA A 37 -1.20 -0.75 0.89
CA ALA A 37 -1.25 0.65 1.30
C ALA A 37 -2.12 0.84 2.56
N ASP A 38 -3.29 0.21 2.62
CA ASP A 38 -4.19 0.23 3.76
C ASP A 38 -3.50 -0.35 5.00
N ARG A 39 -2.83 -1.50 4.86
CA ARG A 39 -2.09 -2.11 5.96
C ARG A 39 -0.90 -1.27 6.44
N ALA A 40 -0.19 -0.62 5.52
CA ALA A 40 0.91 0.29 5.86
C ALA A 40 0.39 1.54 6.60
N THR A 41 -0.75 2.06 6.18
CA THR A 41 -1.41 3.21 6.82
C THR A 41 -1.89 2.84 8.22
N CYS A 42 -2.53 1.66 8.39
CA CYS A 42 -2.91 1.14 9.70
C CYS A 42 -1.73 1.10 10.69
N ARG A 43 -0.59 0.54 10.28
CA ARG A 43 0.63 0.52 11.11
C ARG A 43 1.16 1.91 11.43
N THR A 44 1.02 2.85 10.50
CA THR A 44 1.46 4.24 10.70
C THR A 44 0.58 4.92 11.75
N VAL A 45 -0.73 4.70 11.72
CA VAL A 45 -1.65 5.20 12.75
C VAL A 45 -1.35 4.57 14.11
N ASP A 46 -1.09 3.26 14.19
CA ASP A 46 -0.68 2.62 15.45
C ASP A 46 0.63 3.20 16.00
N ALA A 47 1.62 3.47 15.15
CA ALA A 47 2.85 4.12 15.57
C ALA A 47 2.59 5.55 16.09
N ALA A 48 1.67 6.28 15.47
CA ALA A 48 1.25 7.61 15.92
C ALA A 48 0.50 7.56 17.27
N ILE A 49 -0.33 6.55 17.51
CA ILE A 49 -0.98 6.31 18.80
C ILE A 49 0.07 6.09 19.90
N VAL A 50 1.09 5.28 19.62
CA VAL A 50 2.19 5.03 20.57
C VAL A 50 3.00 6.30 20.81
N ALA A 51 3.30 7.09 19.77
CA ALA A 51 4.00 8.35 19.90
C ALA A 51 3.20 9.36 20.75
N TYR A 52 1.91 9.51 20.47
CA TYR A 52 1.01 10.35 21.26
C TYR A 52 0.96 9.94 22.72
N ALA A 53 0.86 8.63 22.99
CA ALA A 53 0.86 8.10 24.35
C ALA A 53 2.20 8.33 25.06
N GLY A 54 3.32 8.27 24.35
CA GLY A 54 4.64 8.61 24.88
C GLY A 54 4.77 10.09 25.29
N VAL A 55 4.12 11.00 24.56
CA VAL A 55 4.15 12.44 24.84
C VAL A 55 3.14 12.85 25.91
N ASN A 56 1.91 12.33 25.86
CA ASN A 56 0.80 12.76 26.70
C ASN A 56 0.56 11.86 27.92
N GLY A 57 1.18 10.68 27.98
CA GLY A 57 0.98 9.69 29.05
C GLY A 57 -0.37 8.97 28.99
N ALA A 58 -1.17 9.18 27.95
CA ALA A 58 -2.49 8.57 27.76
C ALA A 58 -2.73 8.18 26.29
N SER A 59 -3.54 7.15 26.06
CA SER A 59 -3.95 6.77 24.70
C SER A 59 -4.89 7.83 24.12
N PRO A 60 -4.78 8.19 22.84
CA PRO A 60 -5.67 9.17 22.23
C PRO A 60 -7.10 8.64 22.15
N ALA A 61 -8.08 9.52 22.36
CA ALA A 61 -9.49 9.15 22.32
C ALA A 61 -10.05 9.18 20.89
N SER A 62 -9.41 9.93 20.00
CA SER A 62 -9.87 10.15 18.63
C SER A 62 -8.74 10.19 17.61
N ILE A 63 -9.06 9.92 16.35
CA ILE A 63 -8.08 9.97 15.25
C ILE A 63 -7.54 11.39 15.02
N ALA A 64 -8.31 12.42 15.38
CA ALA A 64 -7.93 13.82 15.24
C ALA A 64 -6.74 14.19 16.14
N GLU A 65 -6.61 13.56 17.31
CA GLU A 65 -5.49 13.79 18.25
C GLU A 65 -4.15 13.30 17.72
N VAL A 66 -4.16 12.34 16.78
CA VAL A 66 -2.94 11.78 16.17
C VAL A 66 -2.70 12.28 14.74
N ALA A 67 -3.57 13.15 14.22
CA ALA A 67 -3.50 13.63 12.83
C ALA A 67 -2.17 14.33 12.52
N ASP A 68 -1.63 15.11 13.47
CA ASP A 68 -0.36 15.82 13.30
C ASP A 68 0.87 14.89 13.29
N TYR A 69 0.71 13.64 13.76
CA TYR A 69 1.77 12.64 13.77
C TYR A 69 1.82 11.80 12.50
N VAL A 70 0.79 11.87 11.65
CA VAL A 70 0.70 11.08 10.42
C VAL A 70 0.74 12.00 9.21
N LYS A 71 1.61 11.67 8.25
CA LYS A 71 1.60 12.34 6.94
C LYS A 71 0.63 11.61 6.02
N GLY A 72 -0.58 12.15 5.88
CA GLY A 72 -1.60 11.63 4.96
C GLY A 72 -3.03 11.80 5.48
N ASP A 73 -4.00 11.42 4.66
CA ASP A 73 -5.40 11.38 5.09
C ASP A 73 -5.67 10.08 5.86
N ILE A 74 -6.07 10.24 7.12
CA ILE A 74 -6.45 9.13 8.02
C ILE A 74 -7.91 9.21 8.45
N SER A 75 -8.73 10.00 7.76
CA SER A 75 -10.16 10.19 8.08
C SER A 75 -10.97 8.90 8.06
N ALA A 76 -10.53 7.88 7.32
CA ALA A 76 -11.15 6.56 7.28
C ALA A 76 -10.85 5.68 8.51
N TYR A 77 -9.94 6.12 9.39
CA TYR A 77 -9.50 5.38 10.57
C TYR A 77 -10.14 5.95 11.84
N ARG A 78 -10.27 5.09 12.84
CA ARG A 78 -10.74 5.43 14.18
C ARG A 78 -9.88 4.74 15.22
N ILE A 79 -9.95 5.23 16.46
CA ILE A 79 -9.29 4.59 17.59
C ILE A 79 -10.32 3.76 18.34
N VAL A 80 -10.04 2.47 18.53
CA VAL A 80 -10.88 1.55 19.32
C VAL A 80 -10.01 0.91 20.37
N LYS A 81 -10.33 1.14 21.66
CA LYS A 81 -9.56 0.62 22.81
C LYS A 81 -8.05 0.91 22.72
N GLY A 82 -7.68 2.08 22.20
CA GLY A 82 -6.29 2.51 22.06
C GLY A 82 -5.52 1.87 20.90
N GLN A 83 -6.21 1.32 19.90
CA GLN A 83 -5.62 0.77 18.68
C GLN A 83 -6.26 1.37 17.44
N ALA A 84 -5.52 1.40 16.32
CA ALA A 84 -6.07 1.79 15.03
C ALA A 84 -7.12 0.77 14.55
N ALA A 85 -8.25 1.26 14.08
CA ALA A 85 -9.28 0.48 13.42
C ALA A 85 -9.71 1.18 12.12
N GLY A 86 -9.79 0.43 11.02
CA GLY A 86 -10.01 0.99 9.68
C GLY A 86 -9.50 0.03 8.61
N PRO A 87 -9.40 0.48 7.34
CA PRO A 87 -8.88 -0.35 6.25
C PRO A 87 -7.50 -0.95 6.58
N GLY A 88 -7.32 -2.26 6.39
CA GLY A 88 -6.04 -2.93 6.65
C GLY A 88 -5.70 -3.15 8.14
N CYS A 89 -6.56 -2.67 9.04
CA CYS A 89 -6.77 -3.16 10.39
C CYS A 89 -8.03 -4.09 10.40
#